data_AF-A0A7T8GPJ0-F1
#
_entry.id   AF-A0A7T8GPJ0-F1
#
_cell.length_a   1.000
_cell.length_b   1.000
_cell.length_c   1.000
_cell.angle_alpha   90.00
_cell.angle_beta   90.00
_cell.angle_gamma   90.00
#
_symmetry.space_group_name_H-M   'P 1'
#
loop_
_entity.id
_entity.type
_entity.pdbx_description
1 polymer ?
#
loop_
_entity_poly.entity_id
_entity_poly.type
_entity_poly.pdbx_seq_one_letter_code
_entity_poly.pdbx_strand_id
1 'polypeptide(L)'
;DGYRYILAEADPHAPHKQEFDESSEMAGKPIPGFLCRALVSQSLLLSFQDRAQQINLSEDRLSLTGYKFYCTARSNHSVSRGAWFFETRITDLPEGAATRIGWAQKYANLQAPLGFDKFGYSVRSKKGTKFHESHGKTYSQGYTEGDVLGTLIELPEIRGRDYLSKSYKDKPLIKFKSHLYFEEKDRQAEALKNLKPLPGSKISFLKTGNHWERHFRIYMS
;
A
#
# COMPACT_ATOMS: atom_id res chain seq x y z
N ASP A 1 -18.14 1.57 -5.20
CA ASP A 1 -19.06 0.67 -4.47
C ASP A 1 -18.86 0.72 -2.95
N GLY A 2 -17.72 1.21 -2.44
CA GLY A 2 -17.48 1.30 -1.00
C GLY A 2 -17.01 -0.02 -0.41
N TYR A 3 -16.44 -0.89 -1.23
CA TYR A 3 -15.87 -2.17 -0.85
C TYR A 3 -14.42 -2.28 -1.30
N ARG A 4 -13.70 -3.19 -0.66
CA ARG A 4 -12.34 -3.59 -1.01
C ARG A 4 -12.32 -5.09 -1.20
N TYR A 5 -11.55 -5.49 -2.20
CA TYR A 5 -11.42 -6.88 -2.61
C TYR A 5 -10.02 -7.37 -2.27
N ILE A 6 -9.95 -8.35 -1.37
CA ILE A 6 -8.69 -8.98 -0.95
C ILE A 6 -8.58 -10.30 -1.70
N LEU A 7 -7.56 -10.44 -2.54
CA LEU A 7 -7.32 -11.66 -3.30
C LEU A 7 -7.16 -12.85 -2.33
N ALA A 8 -7.87 -13.93 -2.62
CA ALA A 8 -7.93 -15.12 -1.79
C ALA A 8 -7.54 -16.36 -2.62
N GLU A 9 -7.06 -17.37 -1.90
CA GLU A 9 -6.80 -18.71 -2.42
C GLU A 9 -7.44 -19.73 -1.51
N ALA A 10 -7.66 -20.94 -2.04
CA ALA A 10 -8.20 -22.03 -1.25
C ALA A 10 -7.23 -22.38 -0.11
N ASP A 11 -7.74 -22.50 1.10
CA ASP A 11 -6.93 -22.87 2.26
C ASP A 11 -6.75 -24.40 2.25
N PRO A 12 -5.50 -24.92 2.16
CA PRO A 12 -5.26 -26.36 2.17
C PRO A 12 -5.53 -27.00 3.54
N HIS A 13 -5.59 -26.21 4.61
CA HIS A 13 -5.85 -26.68 5.97
C HIS A 13 -7.25 -26.30 6.47
N ALA A 14 -8.16 -25.93 5.57
CA ALA A 14 -9.53 -25.63 5.96
C ALA A 14 -10.22 -26.90 6.50
N PRO A 15 -10.88 -26.82 7.67
CA PRO A 15 -11.63 -27.95 8.21
C PRO A 15 -12.80 -28.28 7.28
N HIS A 16 -13.13 -29.58 7.17
CA HIS A 16 -14.28 -30.07 6.41
C HIS A 16 -14.30 -29.71 4.92
N LYS A 17 -13.13 -29.39 4.34
CA LYS A 17 -13.03 -29.04 2.91
C LYS A 17 -13.47 -30.18 2.00
N GLN A 18 -13.04 -31.40 2.29
CA GLN A 18 -13.41 -32.57 1.50
C GLN A 18 -14.93 -32.82 1.53
N GLU A 19 -15.54 -32.73 2.71
CA GLU A 19 -17.00 -32.86 2.88
C GLU A 19 -17.76 -31.77 2.09
N PHE A 20 -17.24 -30.54 2.06
CA PHE A 20 -17.84 -29.46 1.27
C PHE A 20 -17.74 -29.73 -0.24
N ASP A 21 -16.58 -30.16 -0.73
CA ASP A 21 -16.34 -30.43 -2.15
C ASP A 21 -17.18 -31.62 -2.66
N GLU A 22 -17.46 -32.61 -1.80
CA GLU A 22 -18.26 -33.81 -2.11
C GLU A 22 -19.78 -33.60 -1.94
N SER A 23 -20.20 -32.54 -1.24
CA SER A 23 -21.61 -32.29 -0.90
C SER A 23 -22.39 -31.63 -2.05
N SER A 24 -23.31 -32.38 -2.66
CA SER A 24 -24.27 -31.86 -3.65
C SER A 24 -25.22 -30.78 -3.10
N GLU A 25 -25.48 -30.78 -1.78
CA GLU A 25 -26.36 -29.80 -1.12
C GLU A 25 -25.76 -28.39 -1.03
N MET A 26 -24.45 -28.26 -1.28
CA MET A 26 -23.73 -26.98 -1.24
C MET A 26 -23.60 -26.35 -2.63
N ALA A 27 -24.04 -27.06 -3.68
CA ALA A 27 -24.04 -26.56 -5.04
C ALA A 27 -24.90 -25.29 -5.16
N GLY A 28 -24.30 -24.21 -5.66
CA GLY A 28 -24.96 -22.92 -5.85
C GLY A 28 -25.08 -22.04 -4.60
N LYS A 29 -24.68 -22.52 -3.40
CA LYS A 29 -24.61 -21.69 -2.20
C LYS A 29 -23.35 -20.82 -2.20
N PRO A 30 -23.33 -19.67 -1.48
CA PRO A 30 -22.12 -18.87 -1.31
C PRO A 30 -20.99 -19.70 -0.71
N ILE A 31 -19.78 -19.57 -1.24
CA ILE A 31 -18.59 -20.28 -0.74
C ILE A 31 -18.28 -19.75 0.67
N PRO A 32 -18.22 -20.63 1.70
CA PRO A 32 -17.85 -20.20 3.04
C PRO A 32 -16.44 -19.62 3.09
N GLY A 33 -16.29 -18.44 3.69
CA GLY A 33 -15.01 -17.73 3.77
C GLY A 33 -13.90 -18.51 4.48
N PHE A 34 -14.25 -19.40 5.42
CA PHE A 34 -13.27 -20.20 6.16
C PHE A 34 -12.52 -21.23 5.31
N LEU A 35 -13.05 -21.57 4.12
CA LEU A 35 -12.41 -22.48 3.15
C LEU A 35 -11.27 -21.81 2.39
N CYS A 36 -11.11 -20.51 2.53
CA CYS A 36 -10.09 -19.72 1.85
C CYS A 36 -9.22 -18.96 2.85
N ARG A 37 -8.08 -18.49 2.35
CA ARG A 37 -7.17 -17.59 3.05
C ARG A 37 -6.76 -16.44 2.13
N ALA A 38 -6.40 -15.30 2.71
CA ALA A 38 -5.88 -14.19 1.92
C ALA A 38 -4.57 -14.63 1.25
N LEU A 39 -4.45 -14.37 -0.06
CA LEU A 39 -3.24 -14.67 -0.80
C LEU A 39 -2.14 -13.69 -0.35
N VAL A 40 -1.06 -14.21 0.21
CA VAL A 40 0.13 -13.45 0.57
C VAL A 40 1.27 -13.90 -0.33
N SER A 41 1.74 -13.00 -1.20
CA SER A 41 2.88 -13.28 -2.07
C SER A 41 4.17 -13.32 -1.24
N GLN A 42 5.03 -14.30 -1.52
CA GLN A 42 6.35 -14.41 -0.89
C GLN A 42 7.31 -13.31 -1.36
N SER A 43 7.05 -12.72 -2.53
CA SER A 43 7.88 -11.66 -3.10
C SER A 43 7.30 -10.27 -2.82
N LEU A 44 8.18 -9.30 -2.53
CA LEU A 44 7.82 -7.89 -2.41
C LEU A 44 7.76 -7.25 -3.80
N LEU A 45 6.57 -6.89 -4.25
CA LEU A 45 6.30 -6.40 -5.60
C LEU A 45 5.30 -5.23 -5.58
N LEU A 46 5.22 -4.47 -6.67
CA LEU A 46 4.13 -3.51 -6.86
C LEU A 46 2.80 -4.25 -7.06
N SER A 47 1.75 -3.80 -6.39
CA SER A 47 0.45 -4.48 -6.37
C SER A 47 -0.37 -4.19 -7.62
N PHE A 48 -0.91 -5.24 -8.25
CA PHE A 48 -1.86 -5.07 -9.35
C PHE A 48 -3.22 -4.56 -8.88
N GLN A 49 -3.61 -4.92 -7.64
CA GLN A 49 -4.89 -4.58 -7.06
C GLN A 49 -4.87 -3.20 -6.40
N ASP A 50 -3.69 -2.77 -5.94
CA ASP A 50 -3.54 -1.56 -5.13
C ASP A 50 -2.83 -0.43 -5.91
N ARG A 51 -3.42 -0.11 -7.06
CA ARG A 51 -2.96 0.94 -7.97
C ARG A 51 -4.13 1.65 -8.63
N ALA A 52 -3.88 2.88 -9.07
CA ALA A 52 -4.74 3.53 -10.04
C ALA A 52 -4.72 2.78 -11.39
N GLN A 53 -5.87 2.77 -12.07
CA GLN A 53 -6.02 2.08 -13.35
C GLN A 53 -5.07 2.62 -14.44
N GLN A 54 -4.73 3.91 -14.36
CA GLN A 54 -3.89 4.62 -15.32
C GLN A 54 -2.38 4.35 -15.15
N ILE A 55 -1.97 3.63 -14.10
CA ILE A 55 -0.57 3.26 -13.88
C ILE A 55 -0.29 1.95 -14.60
N ASN A 56 0.75 1.94 -15.44
CA ASN A 56 1.29 0.71 -16.00
C ASN A 56 2.39 0.18 -15.09
N LEU A 57 2.36 -1.13 -14.85
CA LEU A 57 3.43 -1.85 -14.17
C LEU A 57 4.22 -2.65 -15.21
N SER A 58 5.53 -2.78 -15.00
CA SER A 58 6.35 -3.74 -15.75
C SER A 58 5.91 -5.18 -15.46
N GLU A 59 6.29 -6.11 -16.33
CA GLU A 59 5.95 -7.54 -16.17
C GLU A 59 6.49 -8.14 -14.87
N ASP A 60 7.71 -7.75 -14.49
CA ASP A 60 8.35 -8.14 -13.22
C ASP A 60 7.75 -7.43 -11.99
N ARG A 61 6.88 -6.43 -12.21
CA ARG A 61 6.23 -5.60 -11.18
C ARG A 61 7.19 -4.86 -10.26
N LEU A 62 8.39 -4.53 -10.76
CA LEU A 62 9.39 -3.73 -10.04
C LEU A 62 9.43 -2.28 -10.50
N SER A 63 8.82 -1.97 -11.65
CA SER A 63 8.73 -0.61 -12.19
C SER A 63 7.28 -0.18 -12.41
N LEU A 64 7.03 1.12 -12.28
CA LEU A 64 5.75 1.74 -12.61
C LEU A 64 5.94 2.98 -13.47
N THR A 65 5.02 3.19 -14.40
CA THR A 65 4.97 4.36 -15.27
C THR A 65 3.58 4.97 -15.23
N GLY A 66 3.52 6.28 -14.99
CA GLY A 66 2.29 7.08 -15.08
C GLY A 66 2.35 8.00 -16.31
N TYR A 67 1.20 8.25 -16.94
CA TYR A 67 1.13 9.05 -18.17
C TYR A 67 0.36 10.37 -18.01
N LYS A 68 -0.77 10.33 -17.30
CA LYS A 68 -1.69 11.47 -17.19
C LYS A 68 -2.02 11.72 -15.74
N PHE A 69 -1.76 12.95 -15.30
CA PHE A 69 -1.99 13.42 -13.95
C PHE A 69 -1.28 12.60 -12.88
N TYR A 70 -1.43 13.03 -11.64
CA TYR A 70 -0.94 12.26 -10.51
C TYR A 70 -1.88 11.10 -10.20
N CYS A 71 -1.27 9.95 -9.99
CA CYS A 71 -1.91 8.76 -9.48
C CYS A 71 -0.89 7.99 -8.62
N THR A 72 -1.37 7.04 -7.82
CA THR A 72 -0.57 6.31 -6.85
C THR A 72 -0.76 4.80 -7.01
N ALA A 73 0.34 4.06 -6.80
CA ALA A 73 0.34 2.61 -6.62
C ALA A 73 1.11 2.27 -5.33
N ARG A 74 0.83 1.11 -4.76
CA ARG A 74 1.48 0.61 -3.54
C ARG A 74 2.06 -0.79 -3.77
N SER A 75 2.99 -1.19 -2.91
CA SER A 75 3.48 -2.56 -2.85
C SER A 75 2.40 -3.50 -2.32
N ASN A 76 2.63 -4.81 -2.49
CA ASN A 76 1.76 -5.88 -1.99
C ASN A 76 1.97 -6.23 -0.50
N HIS A 77 2.96 -5.62 0.16
CA HIS A 77 3.21 -5.79 1.59
C HIS A 77 3.01 -4.48 2.35
N SER A 78 2.71 -4.61 3.63
CA SER A 78 2.54 -3.47 4.53
C SER A 78 3.39 -3.67 5.78
N VAL A 79 3.70 -2.56 6.45
CA VAL A 79 4.50 -2.54 7.68
C VAL A 79 3.64 -2.02 8.82
N SER A 80 3.82 -2.59 10.02
CA SER A 80 3.01 -2.26 11.20
C SER A 80 3.82 -1.95 12.47
N ARG A 81 5.12 -2.29 12.48
CA ARG A 81 6.09 -2.05 13.56
C ARG A 81 7.52 -2.15 13.03
N GLY A 82 8.49 -1.69 13.82
CA GLY A 82 9.92 -1.81 13.50
C GLY A 82 10.41 -0.74 12.52
N ALA A 83 11.64 -0.92 12.04
CA ALA A 83 12.26 -0.04 11.06
C ALA A 83 12.36 -0.74 9.69
N TRP A 84 11.83 -0.09 8.65
CA TRP A 84 11.79 -0.65 7.30
C TRP A 84 12.27 0.37 6.29
N PHE A 85 13.05 -0.10 5.33
CA PHE A 85 13.69 0.72 4.32
C PHE A 85 13.45 0.14 2.93
N PHE A 86 13.20 1.01 1.96
CA PHE A 86 13.21 0.65 0.54
C PHE A 86 13.85 1.76 -0.29
N GLU A 87 14.31 1.42 -1.48
CA GLU A 87 14.87 2.36 -2.44
C GLU A 87 13.99 2.47 -3.67
N THR A 88 14.02 3.64 -4.31
CA THR A 88 13.37 3.88 -5.59
C THR A 88 14.35 4.57 -6.52
N ARG A 89 14.65 3.91 -7.64
CA ARG A 89 15.44 4.49 -8.73
C ARG A 89 14.53 5.24 -9.68
N ILE A 90 14.90 6.48 -10.02
CA ILE A 90 14.22 7.22 -11.08
C ILE A 90 14.86 6.88 -12.41
N THR A 91 14.15 6.11 -13.24
CA THR A 91 14.67 5.64 -14.53
C THR A 91 14.44 6.63 -15.66
N ASP A 92 13.30 7.32 -15.64
CA ASP A 92 12.92 8.32 -16.65
C ASP A 92 12.10 9.41 -15.95
N LEU A 93 12.44 10.69 -16.21
CA LEU A 93 11.69 11.83 -15.69
C LEU A 93 11.63 12.95 -16.74
N PRO A 94 10.76 12.83 -17.75
CA PRO A 94 10.66 13.79 -18.85
C PRO A 94 10.34 15.21 -18.39
N GLU A 95 10.63 16.19 -19.23
CA GLU A 95 10.27 17.58 -18.94
C GLU A 95 8.77 17.72 -18.66
N GLY A 96 8.41 18.51 -17.64
CA GLY A 96 7.04 18.64 -17.18
C GLY A 96 6.60 17.54 -16.20
N ALA A 97 7.18 16.35 -16.24
CA ALA A 97 6.86 15.25 -15.33
C ALA A 97 7.28 15.55 -13.87
N ALA A 98 6.65 14.86 -12.93
CA ALA A 98 7.01 14.90 -11.53
C ALA A 98 6.50 13.65 -10.83
N THR A 99 7.26 13.18 -9.85
CA THR A 99 6.90 12.01 -9.04
C THR A 99 6.83 12.39 -7.56
N ARG A 100 6.11 11.58 -6.79
CA ARG A 100 6.07 11.64 -5.33
C ARG A 100 6.30 10.25 -4.76
N ILE A 101 7.28 10.11 -3.89
CA ILE A 101 7.67 8.83 -3.28
C ILE A 101 7.49 8.93 -1.77
N GLY A 102 7.03 7.86 -1.13
CA GLY A 102 6.86 7.80 0.33
C GLY A 102 5.97 6.66 0.79
N TRP A 103 5.25 6.89 1.88
CA TRP A 103 4.41 5.89 2.54
C TRP A 103 2.94 6.30 2.53
N ALA A 104 2.05 5.33 2.42
CA ALA A 104 0.62 5.51 2.49
C ALA A 104 -0.03 4.49 3.43
N GLN A 105 -0.98 4.94 4.23
CA GLN A 105 -1.91 4.07 4.94
C GLN A 105 -2.97 3.53 3.99
N LYS A 106 -3.72 2.53 4.47
CA LYS A 106 -4.70 1.75 3.72
C LYS A 106 -5.69 2.60 2.91
N TYR A 107 -6.13 3.74 3.42
CA TYR A 107 -7.19 4.57 2.82
C TYR A 107 -6.68 5.77 1.99
N ALA A 108 -5.39 5.81 1.66
CA ALA A 108 -4.86 6.82 0.75
C ALA A 108 -5.51 6.71 -0.64
N ASN A 109 -5.88 7.85 -1.22
CA ASN A 109 -6.55 7.91 -2.51
C ASN A 109 -5.57 7.61 -3.65
N LEU A 110 -5.79 6.47 -4.33
CA LEU A 110 -4.94 6.03 -5.44
C LEU A 110 -5.07 6.92 -6.68
N GLN A 111 -6.19 7.62 -6.86
CA GLN A 111 -6.44 8.53 -7.98
C GLN A 111 -5.86 9.94 -7.74
N ALA A 112 -5.15 10.14 -6.64
CA ALA A 112 -4.55 11.41 -6.25
C ALA A 112 -3.03 11.27 -6.09
N PRO A 113 -2.27 12.38 -6.07
CA PRO A 113 -0.87 12.34 -5.68
C PRO A 113 -0.72 11.88 -4.24
N LEU A 114 0.31 11.07 -3.96
CA LEU A 114 0.66 10.72 -2.59
C LEU A 114 0.86 11.98 -1.73
N GLY A 115 0.27 11.98 -0.53
CA GLY A 115 0.25 13.15 0.36
C GLY A 115 -0.85 14.18 0.05
N PHE A 116 -1.82 13.84 -0.80
CA PHE A 116 -3.05 14.63 -1.00
C PHE A 116 -3.97 14.62 0.23
N ASP A 117 -4.14 13.46 0.86
CA ASP A 117 -5.01 13.24 2.01
C ASP A 117 -4.22 13.05 3.32
N LYS A 118 -4.94 12.69 4.38
CA LYS A 118 -4.37 12.42 5.71
C LYS A 118 -3.67 11.06 5.83
N PHE A 119 -3.82 10.20 4.82
CA PHE A 119 -3.31 8.84 4.84
C PHE A 119 -1.98 8.71 4.08
N GLY A 120 -1.57 9.73 3.32
CA GLY A 120 -0.34 9.74 2.54
C GLY A 120 0.74 10.70 3.06
N TYR A 121 1.99 10.29 2.89
CA TYR A 121 3.18 11.08 3.20
C TYR A 121 4.21 10.90 2.08
N SER A 122 4.69 11.99 1.49
CA SER A 122 5.65 11.89 0.38
C SER A 122 6.64 13.02 0.30
N VAL A 123 7.67 12.82 -0.53
CA VAL A 123 8.53 13.87 -1.07
C VAL A 123 8.37 13.92 -2.58
N ARG A 124 8.24 15.13 -3.12
CA ARG A 124 8.12 15.39 -4.57
C ARG A 124 9.48 15.61 -5.21
N SER A 125 9.67 15.10 -6.42
CA SER A 125 10.86 15.30 -7.25
C SER A 125 11.17 16.78 -7.45
N LYS A 126 10.18 17.56 -7.92
CA LYS A 126 10.31 19.01 -8.11
C LYS A 126 10.41 19.75 -6.78
N LYS A 127 11.52 20.50 -6.62
CA LYS A 127 11.83 21.36 -5.46
C LYS A 127 11.96 20.63 -4.13
N GLY A 128 12.01 19.29 -4.14
CA GLY A 128 12.18 18.48 -2.92
C GLY A 128 11.20 18.80 -1.83
N THR A 129 9.94 19.02 -2.15
CA THR A 129 8.92 19.40 -1.16
C THR A 129 8.26 18.17 -0.55
N LYS A 130 8.18 18.09 0.78
CA LYS A 130 7.37 17.09 1.46
C LYS A 130 5.89 17.45 1.41
N PHE A 131 5.01 16.46 1.25
CA PHE A 131 3.57 16.63 1.18
C PHE A 131 2.85 15.70 2.15
N HIS A 132 1.84 16.27 2.81
CA HIS A 132 0.83 15.59 3.62
C HIS A 132 -0.41 16.50 3.68
N GLU A 133 -1.62 15.95 3.58
CA GLU A 133 -2.86 16.73 3.52
C GLU A 133 -2.84 17.84 2.46
N SER A 134 -2.22 17.62 1.32
CA SER A 134 -1.99 18.63 0.26
C SER A 134 -1.12 19.83 0.67
N HIS A 135 -0.57 19.84 1.89
CA HIS A 135 0.33 20.89 2.36
C HIS A 135 1.77 20.56 2.01
N GLY A 136 2.35 21.35 1.10
CA GLY A 136 3.74 21.25 0.69
C GLY A 136 4.66 22.07 1.58
N LYS A 137 5.77 21.50 2.04
CA LYS A 137 6.85 22.23 2.73
C LYS A 137 8.20 21.89 2.10
N THR A 138 9.04 22.90 1.88
CA THR A 138 10.42 22.69 1.41
C THR A 138 11.13 21.74 2.35
N TYR A 139 11.82 20.75 1.79
CA TYR A 139 12.41 19.66 2.55
C TYR A 139 13.80 19.31 2.04
N SER A 140 13.99 19.22 0.73
CA SER A 140 15.28 19.00 0.07
C SER A 140 15.36 19.79 -1.23
N GLN A 141 16.42 19.59 -2.02
CA GLN A 141 16.54 20.18 -3.35
C GLN A 141 15.69 19.45 -4.41
N GLY A 142 15.20 18.25 -4.08
CA GLY A 142 14.50 17.39 -5.03
C GLY A 142 15.38 16.26 -5.53
N TYR A 143 14.85 15.55 -6.51
CA TYR A 143 15.51 14.43 -7.16
C TYR A 143 15.09 14.39 -8.64
N THR A 144 15.94 13.80 -9.46
CA THR A 144 15.86 13.78 -10.92
C THR A 144 16.13 12.37 -11.46
N GLU A 145 16.03 12.20 -12.77
CA GLU A 145 16.44 10.98 -13.46
C GLU A 145 17.85 10.53 -13.08
N GLY A 146 18.02 9.22 -12.88
CA GLY A 146 19.28 8.61 -12.43
C GLY A 146 19.46 8.54 -10.92
N ASP A 147 18.76 9.39 -10.14
CA ASP A 147 18.85 9.37 -8.67
C ASP A 147 18.23 8.10 -8.07
N VAL A 148 18.77 7.69 -6.92
CA VAL A 148 18.17 6.68 -6.05
C VAL A 148 17.72 7.33 -4.75
N LEU A 149 16.43 7.22 -4.44
CA LEU A 149 15.81 7.73 -3.23
C LEU A 149 15.58 6.57 -2.25
N GLY A 150 16.27 6.58 -1.11
CA GLY A 150 15.99 5.73 0.03
C GLY A 150 14.85 6.29 0.89
N THR A 151 13.92 5.45 1.31
CA THR A 151 12.80 5.84 2.17
C THR A 151 12.74 4.91 3.38
N LEU A 152 12.95 5.46 4.57
CA LEU A 152 12.91 4.77 5.86
C LEU A 152 11.62 5.12 6.61
N ILE A 153 10.95 4.12 7.17
CA ILE A 153 9.90 4.29 8.18
C ILE A 153 10.29 3.57 9.47
N GLU A 154 10.07 4.24 10.59
CA GLU A 154 10.33 3.74 11.94
C GLU A 154 9.00 3.78 12.68
N LEU A 155 8.53 2.60 13.10
CA LEU A 155 7.25 2.41 13.79
C LEU A 155 7.51 1.78 15.17
N PRO A 156 7.03 2.41 16.25
CA PRO A 156 7.20 1.84 17.59
C PRO A 156 6.44 0.53 17.75
N GLU A 157 6.98 -0.37 18.56
CA GLU A 157 6.22 -1.51 19.07
C GLU A 157 5.29 -1.06 20.19
N ILE A 158 4.03 -1.46 20.11
CA ILE A 158 3.00 -1.17 21.10
C ILE A 158 2.73 -2.48 21.85
N ARG A 159 3.05 -2.50 23.15
CA ARG A 159 2.80 -3.68 24.00
C ARG A 159 1.32 -4.04 23.98
N GLY A 160 1.02 -5.34 23.84
CA GLY A 160 -0.34 -5.86 23.81
C GLY A 160 -1.10 -5.64 22.50
N ARG A 161 -0.48 -5.05 21.48
CA ARG A 161 -1.08 -4.94 20.15
C ARG A 161 -0.94 -6.26 19.39
N ASP A 162 -2.05 -6.74 18.85
CA ASP A 162 -2.01 -7.85 17.88
C ASP A 162 -1.51 -7.33 16.52
N TYR A 163 -0.45 -7.96 16.03
CA TYR A 163 0.16 -7.67 14.73
C TYR A 163 -0.12 -8.73 13.68
N LEU A 164 -0.91 -9.76 14.02
CA LEU A 164 -1.33 -10.78 13.06
C LEU A 164 -2.18 -10.14 11.96
N SER A 165 -1.96 -10.61 10.74
CA SER A 165 -2.80 -10.21 9.61
C SER A 165 -4.22 -10.68 9.84
N LYS A 166 -5.20 -9.87 9.42
CA LYS A 166 -6.60 -10.28 9.42
C LYS A 166 -6.76 -11.53 8.57
N SER A 167 -7.48 -12.53 9.07
CA SER A 167 -7.72 -13.77 8.34
C SER A 167 -8.80 -13.64 7.26
N TYR A 168 -9.71 -12.66 7.41
CA TYR A 168 -10.88 -12.41 6.55
C TYR A 168 -11.86 -13.59 6.42
N LYS A 169 -11.70 -14.66 7.21
CA LYS A 169 -12.55 -15.87 7.15
C LYS A 169 -14.01 -15.58 7.49
N ASP A 170 -14.29 -14.50 8.20
CA ASP A 170 -15.61 -13.99 8.54
C ASP A 170 -16.25 -13.11 7.44
N LYS A 171 -15.54 -12.88 6.32
CA LYS A 171 -16.00 -12.01 5.23
C LYS A 171 -16.64 -12.80 4.09
N PRO A 172 -17.60 -12.19 3.37
CA PRO A 172 -18.13 -12.77 2.14
C PRO A 172 -17.01 -13.06 1.14
N LEU A 173 -17.08 -14.21 0.48
CA LEU A 173 -16.17 -14.60 -0.58
C LEU A 173 -16.92 -14.51 -1.92
N ILE A 174 -16.30 -13.84 -2.89
CA ILE A 174 -16.84 -13.72 -4.25
C ILE A 174 -15.88 -14.32 -5.27
N LYS A 175 -16.43 -14.88 -6.35
CA LYS A 175 -15.66 -15.37 -7.49
C LYS A 175 -15.80 -14.40 -8.65
N PHE A 176 -14.68 -13.87 -9.14
CA PHE A 176 -14.65 -12.95 -10.29
C PHE A 176 -13.49 -13.29 -11.22
N LYS A 177 -13.77 -13.48 -12.52
CA LYS A 177 -12.77 -13.83 -13.55
C LYS A 177 -11.79 -14.93 -13.10
N SER A 178 -12.34 -16.04 -12.60
CA SER A 178 -11.60 -17.21 -12.09
C SER A 178 -10.79 -17.01 -10.81
N HIS A 179 -10.82 -15.84 -10.18
CA HIS A 179 -10.15 -15.55 -8.91
C HIS A 179 -11.18 -15.41 -7.78
N LEU A 180 -10.75 -15.71 -6.55
CA LEU A 180 -11.55 -15.56 -5.34
C LEU A 180 -11.13 -14.29 -4.61
N TYR A 181 -12.10 -13.57 -4.04
CA TYR A 181 -11.83 -12.36 -3.27
C TYR A 181 -12.68 -12.33 -2.01
N PHE A 182 -12.07 -11.94 -0.89
CA PHE A 182 -12.85 -11.48 0.26
C PHE A 182 -13.34 -10.05 0.01
N GLU A 183 -14.59 -9.81 0.32
CA GLU A 183 -15.20 -8.48 0.26
C GLU A 183 -15.17 -7.84 1.66
N GLU A 184 -14.48 -6.72 1.80
CA GLU A 184 -14.45 -5.93 3.04
C GLU A 184 -15.04 -4.54 2.79
N LYS A 185 -16.04 -4.16 3.57
CA LYS A 185 -16.63 -2.81 3.51
C LYS A 185 -15.56 -1.76 3.80
N ASP A 186 -15.51 -0.73 2.97
CA ASP A 186 -14.66 0.43 3.19
C ASP A 186 -15.18 1.22 4.40
N ARG A 187 -14.25 1.60 5.28
CA ARG A 187 -14.51 2.31 6.53
C ARG A 187 -13.68 3.58 6.63
N GLN A 188 -13.38 4.21 5.49
CA GLN A 188 -12.56 5.42 5.41
C GLN A 188 -13.03 6.53 6.37
N ALA A 189 -14.33 6.77 6.50
CA ALA A 189 -14.85 7.81 7.41
C ALA A 189 -14.56 7.50 8.89
N GLU A 190 -14.71 6.25 9.30
CA GLU A 190 -14.36 5.79 10.66
C GLU A 190 -12.84 5.89 10.89
N ALA A 191 -12.05 5.46 9.90
CA ALA A 191 -10.60 5.55 9.95
C ALA A 191 -10.13 7.01 10.09
N LEU A 192 -10.78 7.94 9.39
CA LEU A 192 -10.46 9.37 9.47
C LEU A 192 -10.78 9.94 10.86
N LYS A 193 -11.89 9.53 11.47
CA LYS A 193 -12.28 9.95 12.83
C LYS A 193 -11.31 9.43 13.89
N ASN A 194 -10.76 8.23 13.68
CA ASN A 194 -9.87 7.55 14.61
C ASN A 194 -8.38 7.80 14.34
N LEU A 195 -8.05 8.58 13.30
CA LEU A 195 -6.68 8.92 12.94
C LEU A 195 -6.06 9.76 14.08
N LYS A 196 -5.06 9.19 14.75
CA LYS A 196 -4.35 9.82 15.88
C LYS A 196 -2.85 9.63 15.72
N PRO A 197 -2.06 10.68 16.01
CA PRO A 197 -0.63 10.55 15.84
C PRO A 197 -0.03 9.41 16.63
N LEU A 198 0.86 8.65 15.97
CA LEU A 198 1.57 7.54 16.58
C LEU A 198 2.87 8.07 17.21
N PRO A 199 2.96 8.25 18.55
CA PRO A 199 4.13 8.84 19.18
C PRO A 199 5.36 7.96 18.97
N GLY A 200 6.48 8.57 18.62
CA GLY A 200 7.73 7.85 18.31
C GLY A 200 7.82 7.30 16.89
N SER A 201 6.76 7.43 16.06
CA SER A 201 6.85 7.11 14.64
C SER A 201 7.57 8.19 13.84
N LYS A 202 8.25 7.77 12.77
CA LYS A 202 9.05 8.65 11.92
C LYS A 202 9.18 8.11 10.50
N ILE A 203 9.15 9.00 9.52
CA ILE A 203 9.57 8.72 8.13
C ILE A 203 10.76 9.61 7.80
N SER A 204 11.84 9.02 7.29
CA SER A 204 13.04 9.71 6.79
C SER A 204 13.27 9.40 5.31
N PHE A 205 13.85 10.34 4.58
CA PHE A 205 14.22 10.16 3.19
C PHE A 205 15.72 10.39 3.03
N LEU A 206 16.38 9.52 2.27
CA LEU A 206 17.79 9.56 1.91
C LEU A 206 17.89 9.62 0.39
N LYS A 207 18.91 10.28 -0.13
CA LYS A 207 19.20 10.28 -1.57
C LYS A 207 20.69 9.95 -1.73
N THR A 208 21.00 8.93 -2.51
CA THR A 208 22.38 8.60 -2.88
C THR A 208 22.74 9.32 -4.19
N GLY A 209 23.82 10.11 -4.14
CA GLY A 209 24.25 11.17 -5.07
C GLY A 209 25.13 12.21 -4.33
N ASN A 210 25.55 13.32 -4.95
CA ASN A 210 26.55 14.32 -4.44
C ASN A 210 26.18 15.06 -3.11
N HIS A 211 26.03 14.33 -2.00
CA HIS A 211 25.64 14.75 -0.64
C HIS A 211 24.15 14.99 -0.41
N TRP A 212 23.59 14.40 0.66
CA TRP A 212 22.87 15.05 1.78
C TRP A 212 22.29 13.96 2.71
N GLU A 213 22.85 13.82 3.92
CA GLU A 213 22.14 13.20 5.05
C GLU A 213 21.37 14.30 5.78
N ARG A 214 20.05 14.31 5.62
CA ARG A 214 19.17 15.06 6.53
C ARG A 214 18.03 14.14 6.95
N HIS A 215 18.02 13.80 8.23
CA HIS A 215 16.88 13.16 8.85
C HIS A 215 15.78 14.20 8.99
N PHE A 216 14.62 13.89 8.44
CA PHE A 216 13.45 14.66 8.74
C PHE A 216 12.43 13.71 9.35
N ARG A 217 11.52 14.29 10.12
CA ARG A 217 10.49 13.54 10.82
C ARG A 217 9.15 13.95 10.26
N ILE A 218 8.42 12.96 9.80
CA ILE A 218 6.97 13.03 9.68
C ILE A 218 6.44 12.26 10.89
N TYR A 219 5.83 12.97 11.83
CA TYR A 219 5.01 12.32 12.85
C TYR A 219 3.75 11.89 12.15
N MET A 220 3.52 10.58 12.06
CA MET A 220 2.27 10.08 11.49
C MET A 220 1.14 10.53 12.41
N SER A 221 0.11 11.16 11.84
CA SER A 221 -1.20 11.35 12.43
C SER A 221 -2.04 10.09 12.38
#